data_AF-A0AAJ7VZQ6-F1
#
_entry.id   AF-A0AAJ7VZQ6-F1
#
_cell.length_a   1.000
_cell.length_b   1.000
_cell.length_c   1.000
_cell.angle_alpha   90.00
_cell.angle_beta   90.00
_cell.angle_gamma   90.00
#
_symmetry.space_group_name_H-M   'P 1'
#
loop_
_entity.id
_entity.type
_entity.pdbx_description
1 polymer ?
#
loop_
_entity_poly.entity_id
_entity_poly.type
_entity_poly.pdbx_seq_one_letter_code
_entity_poly.pdbx_strand_id
1 'polypeptide(L)'
;MAVNYLDGPFVFRINENGAGPHLLVQVCTERGWREYTGDGSSFRERWNLWWRSGGFPLSHYRTLLPWQFTNHIPKGNSICRKDNLVRHLKCMKKVYGSIYDFSPLGYNLPSEYTKLAADCSRYEKDDRVWICKPVGQSQGRGIFLFRRLSDLTYDNVAVVQRYIENPLLIGGYKFDLRLYVCVPSYKPLTVYLYKEGLARFATEKFSLDNLDNPFRHLTNCSLNKLGPGYSEKKERVGAGCKWTFRQLRRYLEQSGYSDWFLWQRIACLVSLTILSQTAGIPRSSNCFEFFGFDVLIDDNLKPWLLEVNVSPALGNDCEVDSEVKKPLLHDMFDLLGLPVCNTGLSLFTIWSSSSSIDEDNPSRFYHARDSKKRCRTSRDSMPLANVCPEIQNVNTPETCSELWSRYNPLFLEKSCRRGFKGNNSNPPAIAWDNGKDWRNPSIKEGGWIRIYPLTLLKPTDATEYINASISDTPRIIEKEIKNTVLCIQKYLKAAKDVQRKFGKLGDEQCNEFLQRTLELTTEIWLPEK
;
A
#
# COMPACT_ATOMS: atom_id res chain seq x y z
N MET A 1 18.73 -37.42 -10.53
CA MET A 1 19.04 -36.03 -10.92
C MET A 1 18.06 -35.11 -10.19
N ALA A 2 18.52 -34.39 -9.17
CA ALA A 2 17.71 -33.36 -8.53
C ALA A 2 17.59 -32.20 -9.52
N VAL A 3 16.39 -31.96 -10.05
CA VAL A 3 16.12 -30.77 -10.85
C VAL A 3 16.25 -29.59 -9.89
N ASN A 4 17.23 -28.71 -10.10
CA ASN A 4 17.30 -27.43 -9.41
C ASN A 4 16.07 -26.61 -9.82
N TYR A 5 15.04 -26.59 -8.97
CA TYR A 5 13.79 -25.86 -9.20
C TYR A 5 13.95 -24.33 -9.25
N LEU A 6 15.19 -23.83 -9.13
CA LEU A 6 15.57 -22.43 -9.08
C LEU A 6 16.20 -21.88 -10.37
N ASP A 7 16.54 -22.73 -11.34
CA ASP A 7 17.08 -22.27 -12.63
C ASP A 7 15.92 -21.91 -13.58
N GLY A 8 15.27 -20.78 -13.31
CA GLY A 8 14.17 -20.28 -14.10
C GLY A 8 13.79 -18.83 -13.77
N PRO A 9 13.15 -18.11 -14.70
CA PRO A 9 12.63 -16.77 -14.45
C PRO A 9 11.55 -16.82 -13.37
N PHE A 10 11.41 -15.75 -12.57
CA PHE A 10 10.29 -15.63 -11.63
C PHE A 10 8.97 -15.60 -12.43
N VAL A 11 8.06 -16.52 -12.12
CA VAL A 11 6.81 -16.70 -12.86
C VAL A 11 5.64 -16.13 -12.09
N PHE A 12 4.89 -15.21 -12.70
CA PHE A 12 3.68 -14.67 -12.13
C PHE A 12 2.44 -15.19 -12.86
N ARG A 13 1.35 -15.38 -12.12
CA ARG A 13 0.06 -15.83 -12.60
C ARG A 13 -1.00 -14.83 -12.17
N ILE A 14 -1.87 -14.41 -13.08
CA ILE A 14 -2.96 -13.48 -12.77
C ILE A 14 -4.31 -14.10 -13.08
N ASN A 15 -5.18 -14.10 -12.06
CA ASN A 15 -6.55 -14.60 -12.15
C ASN A 15 -6.65 -16.01 -12.79
N GLU A 16 -7.85 -16.54 -12.95
CA GLU A 16 -8.05 -17.85 -13.60
C GLU A 16 -8.28 -17.71 -15.11
N ASN A 17 -8.75 -16.54 -15.55
CA ASN A 17 -9.05 -16.21 -16.95
C ASN A 17 -7.88 -15.54 -17.70
N GLY A 18 -6.71 -15.38 -17.07
CA GLY A 18 -5.55 -14.69 -17.65
C GLY A 18 -5.72 -13.17 -17.82
N ALA A 19 -6.87 -12.60 -17.42
CA ALA A 19 -7.10 -11.16 -17.53
C ALA A 19 -6.71 -10.48 -16.21
N GLY A 20 -5.60 -9.75 -16.24
CA GLY A 20 -5.09 -8.93 -15.14
C GLY A 20 -5.18 -7.42 -15.42
N PRO A 21 -5.06 -6.56 -14.39
CA PRO A 21 -4.83 -5.14 -14.63
C PRO A 21 -3.57 -4.95 -15.48
N HIS A 22 -3.67 -4.23 -16.60
CA HIS A 22 -2.56 -4.00 -17.52
C HIS A 22 -1.32 -3.45 -16.80
N LEU A 23 -1.50 -2.53 -15.85
CA LEU A 23 -0.41 -1.97 -15.06
C LEU A 23 0.33 -3.03 -14.23
N LEU A 24 -0.38 -4.02 -13.68
CA LEU A 24 0.25 -5.09 -12.91
C LEU A 24 1.11 -5.98 -13.82
N VAL A 25 0.57 -6.39 -14.98
CA VAL A 25 1.32 -7.14 -16.00
C VAL A 25 2.57 -6.37 -16.40
N GLN A 26 2.42 -5.09 -16.74
CA GLN A 26 3.51 -4.22 -17.11
C GLN A 26 4.61 -4.19 -16.05
N VAL A 27 4.27 -3.94 -14.78
CA VAL A 27 5.25 -3.90 -13.68
C VAL A 27 5.94 -5.26 -13.51
N CYS A 28 5.20 -6.36 -13.56
CA CYS A 28 5.79 -7.70 -13.48
C CYS A 28 6.78 -7.97 -14.63
N THR A 29 6.42 -7.63 -15.86
CA THR A 29 7.30 -7.76 -17.03
C THR A 29 8.52 -6.85 -16.96
N GLU A 30 8.37 -5.61 -16.48
CA GLU A 30 9.48 -4.67 -16.26
C GLU A 30 10.48 -5.20 -15.22
N ARG A 31 10.02 -5.98 -14.24
CA ARG A 31 10.89 -6.68 -13.26
C ARG A 31 11.51 -7.97 -13.82
N GLY A 32 11.32 -8.25 -15.12
CA GLY A 32 11.84 -9.41 -15.82
C GLY A 32 11.13 -10.72 -15.50
N TRP A 33 9.90 -10.64 -14.96
CA TRP A 33 9.12 -11.83 -14.64
C TRP A 33 8.40 -12.35 -15.89
N ARG A 34 8.16 -13.66 -15.93
CA ARG A 34 7.41 -14.29 -17.02
C ARG A 34 5.99 -14.60 -16.58
N GLU A 35 5.04 -14.37 -17.49
CA GLU A 35 3.66 -14.75 -17.27
C GLU A 35 3.49 -16.26 -17.38
N TYR A 36 2.63 -16.81 -16.54
CA TYR A 36 2.29 -18.22 -16.53
C TYR A 36 1.39 -18.58 -17.72
N THR A 37 1.87 -19.43 -18.65
CA THR A 37 1.16 -19.77 -19.89
C THR A 37 0.30 -21.04 -19.84
N GLY A 38 0.30 -21.80 -18.73
CA GLY A 38 -0.62 -22.93 -18.53
C GLY A 38 -0.36 -24.20 -19.35
N ASP A 39 0.63 -24.19 -20.24
CA ASP A 39 0.89 -25.30 -21.16
C ASP A 39 1.68 -26.45 -20.48
N GLY A 40 0.96 -27.54 -20.18
CA GLY A 40 1.52 -28.83 -19.77
C GLY A 40 1.12 -29.26 -18.35
N SER A 41 0.54 -30.47 -18.23
CA SER A 41 0.17 -31.10 -16.95
C SER A 41 1.35 -31.18 -15.96
N SER A 42 2.58 -31.27 -16.46
CA SER A 42 3.82 -31.29 -15.67
C SER A 42 4.27 -29.92 -15.13
N PHE A 43 3.64 -28.82 -15.55
CA PHE A 43 4.03 -27.44 -15.22
C PHE A 43 2.94 -26.65 -14.46
N ARG A 44 1.86 -27.31 -14.01
CA ARG A 44 0.74 -26.66 -13.30
C ARG A 44 1.14 -25.92 -12.02
N GLU A 45 2.17 -26.38 -11.34
CA GLU A 45 2.63 -25.85 -10.05
C GLU A 45 3.84 -24.91 -10.17
N ARG A 46 4.36 -24.71 -11.40
CA ARG A 46 5.53 -23.87 -11.66
C ARG A 46 5.14 -22.39 -11.80
N TRP A 47 4.71 -21.81 -10.69
CA TRP A 47 4.49 -20.38 -10.53
C TRP A 47 5.06 -19.92 -9.19
N ASN A 48 5.42 -18.65 -9.09
CA ASN A 48 5.97 -18.04 -7.88
C ASN A 48 4.98 -17.07 -7.23
N LEU A 49 4.36 -16.17 -8.00
CA LEU A 49 3.32 -15.28 -7.49
C LEU A 49 2.00 -15.57 -8.17
N TRP A 50 0.96 -15.87 -7.40
CA TRP A 50 -0.41 -15.89 -7.91
C TRP A 50 -1.19 -14.70 -7.37
N TRP A 51 -1.43 -13.74 -8.26
CA TRP A 51 -2.26 -12.57 -7.97
C TRP A 51 -3.72 -12.84 -8.37
N ARG A 52 -4.64 -12.67 -7.43
CA ARG A 52 -6.09 -12.75 -7.67
C ARG A 52 -6.82 -11.50 -7.19
N SER A 53 -7.95 -11.20 -7.81
CA SER A 53 -8.86 -10.17 -7.28
C SER A 53 -9.71 -10.67 -6.11
N GLY A 54 -9.95 -11.99 -6.04
CA GLY A 54 -10.71 -12.65 -4.97
C GLY A 54 -9.83 -13.57 -4.13
N GLY A 55 -10.27 -13.85 -2.91
CA GLY A 55 -9.58 -14.77 -2.00
C GLY A 55 -9.52 -16.22 -2.52
N PHE A 56 -8.66 -17.01 -1.92
CA PHE A 56 -8.49 -18.43 -2.25
C PHE A 56 -9.31 -19.32 -1.30
N PRO A 57 -9.74 -20.52 -1.72
CA PRO A 57 -10.33 -21.48 -0.80
C PRO A 57 -9.30 -21.92 0.25
N LEU A 58 -9.76 -22.23 1.47
CA LEU A 58 -8.87 -22.61 2.59
C LEU A 58 -7.97 -23.81 2.29
N SER A 59 -8.43 -24.74 1.45
CA SER A 59 -7.64 -25.88 0.99
C SER A 59 -6.41 -25.45 0.19
N HIS A 60 -6.52 -24.41 -0.63
CA HIS A 60 -5.43 -23.94 -1.48
C HIS A 60 -4.23 -23.44 -0.66
N TYR A 61 -4.49 -22.73 0.43
CA TYR A 61 -3.42 -22.25 1.32
C TYR A 61 -2.64 -23.40 1.98
N ARG A 62 -3.27 -24.56 2.18
CA ARG A 62 -2.61 -25.75 2.75
C ARG A 62 -1.73 -26.48 1.74
N THR A 63 -1.96 -26.26 0.45
CA THR A 63 -1.21 -26.87 -0.65
C THR A 63 -0.14 -25.94 -1.22
N LEU A 64 0.03 -24.73 -0.67
CA LEU A 64 1.07 -23.79 -1.14
C LEU A 64 2.45 -24.37 -0.88
N LEU A 65 3.28 -24.34 -1.92
CA LEU A 65 4.68 -24.74 -1.83
C LEU A 65 5.53 -23.57 -1.29
N PRO A 66 6.71 -23.84 -0.70
CA PRO A 66 7.54 -22.80 -0.08
C PRO A 66 7.85 -21.63 -1.01
N TRP A 67 8.07 -21.84 -2.30
CA TRP A 67 8.39 -20.77 -3.27
C TRP A 67 7.15 -20.04 -3.84
N GLN A 68 5.94 -20.40 -3.41
CA GLN A 68 4.68 -19.85 -3.90
C GLN A 68 4.13 -18.77 -2.96
N PHE A 69 3.78 -17.63 -3.56
CA PHE A 69 3.28 -16.42 -2.91
C PHE A 69 1.89 -16.08 -3.41
N THR A 70 1.03 -15.60 -2.51
CA THR A 70 -0.31 -15.13 -2.87
C THR A 70 -0.59 -13.75 -2.28
N ASN A 71 -1.37 -12.94 -3.00
CA ASN A 71 -1.75 -11.60 -2.57
C ASN A 71 -2.96 -11.55 -1.62
N HIS A 72 -3.29 -12.69 -0.98
CA HIS A 72 -4.36 -12.75 0.01
C HIS A 72 -3.97 -13.61 1.21
N ILE A 73 -4.32 -13.15 2.41
CA ILE A 73 -4.18 -13.89 3.65
C ILE A 73 -5.50 -14.64 3.92
N PRO A 74 -5.48 -15.90 4.39
CA PRO A 74 -6.70 -16.61 4.74
C PRO A 74 -7.55 -15.81 5.74
N LYS A 75 -8.82 -15.53 5.39
CA LYS A 75 -9.74 -14.68 6.18
C LYS A 75 -9.29 -13.21 6.34
N GLY A 76 -8.26 -12.77 5.63
CA GLY A 76 -7.68 -11.42 5.72
C GLY A 76 -8.54 -10.30 5.13
N ASN A 77 -9.56 -10.64 4.33
CA ASN A 77 -10.44 -9.68 3.65
C ASN A 77 -11.80 -9.46 4.37
N SER A 78 -11.92 -9.88 5.63
CA SER A 78 -13.19 -9.80 6.38
C SER A 78 -13.68 -8.36 6.52
N ILE A 79 -12.78 -7.41 6.80
CA ILE A 79 -13.06 -5.96 6.87
C ILE A 79 -13.43 -5.33 5.52
N CYS A 80 -13.24 -6.03 4.39
CA CYS A 80 -13.51 -5.45 3.07
C CYS A 80 -14.99 -5.54 2.67
N ARG A 81 -15.78 -6.36 3.38
CA ARG A 81 -17.24 -6.36 3.22
C ARG A 81 -17.87 -5.33 4.14
N LYS A 82 -18.78 -4.50 3.61
CA LYS A 82 -19.36 -3.34 4.33
C LYS A 82 -20.06 -3.73 5.64
N ASP A 83 -20.85 -4.81 5.62
CA ASP A 83 -21.57 -5.37 6.76
C ASP A 83 -20.61 -5.85 7.86
N ASN A 84 -19.57 -6.58 7.46
CA ASN A 84 -18.53 -7.04 8.36
C ASN A 84 -17.72 -5.87 8.93
N LEU A 85 -17.34 -4.88 8.12
CA LEU A 85 -16.58 -3.71 8.59
C LEU A 85 -17.33 -3.00 9.72
N VAL A 86 -18.61 -2.67 9.50
CA VAL A 86 -19.47 -2.04 10.51
C VAL A 86 -19.53 -2.90 11.77
N ARG A 87 -19.68 -4.23 11.62
CA ARG A 87 -19.72 -5.14 12.76
C ARG A 87 -18.41 -5.13 13.56
N HIS A 88 -17.25 -5.28 12.92
CA HIS A 88 -15.96 -5.28 13.62
C HIS A 88 -15.72 -3.95 14.34
N LEU A 89 -15.94 -2.82 13.67
CA LEU A 89 -15.73 -1.49 14.26
C LEU A 89 -16.71 -1.20 15.40
N LYS A 90 -17.98 -1.61 15.29
CA LYS A 90 -18.94 -1.54 16.41
C LYS A 90 -18.48 -2.36 17.62
N CYS A 91 -18.03 -3.60 17.40
CA CYS A 91 -17.52 -4.46 18.47
C CYS A 91 -16.33 -3.81 19.17
N MET A 92 -15.35 -3.32 18.40
CA MET A 92 -14.18 -2.65 18.96
C MET A 92 -14.53 -1.36 19.69
N LYS A 93 -15.45 -0.54 19.15
CA LYS A 93 -15.96 0.67 19.82
C LYS A 93 -16.67 0.37 21.13
N LYS A 94 -17.44 -0.72 21.22
CA LYS A 94 -18.10 -1.13 22.47
C LYS A 94 -17.09 -1.46 23.57
N VAL A 95 -15.94 -2.03 23.22
CA VAL A 95 -14.90 -2.45 24.18
C VAL A 95 -13.94 -1.32 24.52
N TYR A 96 -13.49 -0.56 23.52
CA TYR A 96 -12.41 0.43 23.65
C TYR A 96 -12.87 1.88 23.56
N GLY A 97 -14.17 2.12 23.37
CA GLY A 97 -14.78 3.45 23.40
C GLY A 97 -14.39 4.32 22.21
N SER A 98 -14.19 5.61 22.50
CA SER A 98 -14.09 6.68 21.50
C SER A 98 -12.84 6.64 20.64
N ILE A 99 -11.86 5.79 20.94
CA ILE A 99 -10.71 5.59 20.04
C ILE A 99 -11.14 5.04 18.66
N TYR A 100 -12.30 4.40 18.59
CA TYR A 100 -12.93 3.94 17.35
C TYR A 100 -13.96 4.95 16.77
N ASP A 101 -13.99 6.21 17.23
CA ASP A 101 -14.86 7.28 16.71
C ASP A 101 -14.35 7.87 15.38
N PHE A 102 -13.86 7.02 14.50
CA PHE A 102 -13.44 7.35 13.13
C PHE A 102 -14.30 6.65 12.07
N SER A 103 -15.32 5.88 12.46
CA SER A 103 -16.31 5.32 11.54
C SER A 103 -17.68 5.93 11.85
N PRO A 104 -18.47 6.32 10.84
CA PRO A 104 -19.86 6.71 11.05
C PRO A 104 -20.66 5.58 11.70
N LEU A 105 -21.69 5.97 12.45
CA LEU A 105 -22.68 5.02 12.97
C LEU A 105 -23.36 4.32 11.79
N GLY A 106 -23.39 2.99 11.80
CA GLY A 106 -24.01 2.18 10.76
C GLY A 106 -24.98 1.16 11.32
N TYR A 107 -25.80 0.57 10.46
CA TYR A 107 -26.78 -0.47 10.77
C TYR A 107 -26.81 -1.50 9.65
N ASN A 108 -26.69 -2.78 10.00
CA ASN A 108 -26.74 -3.88 9.05
C ASN A 108 -28.18 -4.34 8.85
N LEU A 109 -28.74 -4.13 7.67
CA LEU A 109 -30.10 -4.52 7.32
C LEU A 109 -30.14 -5.92 6.68
N PRO A 110 -31.20 -6.71 6.93
CA PRO A 110 -32.40 -6.37 7.74
C PRO A 110 -32.21 -6.52 9.26
N SER A 111 -31.10 -7.12 9.71
CA SER A 111 -30.91 -7.56 11.11
C SER A 111 -31.01 -6.46 12.19
N GLU A 112 -30.68 -5.22 11.82
CA GLU A 112 -30.69 -4.07 12.73
C GLU A 112 -31.73 -3.00 12.36
N TYR A 113 -32.75 -3.36 11.56
CA TYR A 113 -33.78 -2.43 11.12
C TYR A 113 -34.50 -1.74 12.28
N THR A 114 -34.87 -2.49 13.33
CA THR A 114 -35.57 -1.94 14.50
C THR A 114 -34.73 -0.90 15.25
N LYS A 115 -33.40 -1.10 15.31
CA LYS A 115 -32.47 -0.14 15.91
C LYS A 115 -32.33 1.11 15.04
N LEU A 116 -32.22 0.93 13.72
CA LEU A 116 -32.23 2.04 12.77
C LEU A 116 -33.51 2.87 12.90
N ALA A 117 -34.67 2.21 12.94
CA ALA A 117 -35.96 2.89 13.04
C ALA A 117 -36.07 3.74 14.32
N ALA A 118 -35.65 3.18 15.47
CA ALA A 118 -35.63 3.91 16.73
C ALA A 118 -34.72 5.15 16.68
N ASP A 119 -33.54 5.05 16.07
CA ASP A 119 -32.62 6.17 15.89
C ASP A 119 -33.17 7.22 14.91
N CYS A 120 -33.74 6.80 13.79
CA CYS A 120 -34.38 7.71 12.83
C CYS A 120 -35.52 8.50 13.50
N SER A 121 -36.38 7.84 14.28
CA SER A 121 -37.45 8.51 15.03
C SER A 121 -36.91 9.47 16.09
N ARG A 122 -35.80 9.12 16.77
CA ARG A 122 -35.19 9.98 17.78
C ARG A 122 -34.65 11.29 17.19
N TYR A 123 -34.10 11.24 15.98
CA TYR A 123 -33.45 12.36 15.31
C TYR A 123 -34.27 12.95 14.16
N GLU A 124 -35.57 12.65 14.11
CA GLU A 124 -36.45 13.09 13.00
C GLU A 124 -36.48 14.62 12.87
N LYS A 125 -36.39 15.36 13.98
CA LYS A 125 -36.37 16.82 14.01
C LYS A 125 -35.04 17.45 13.61
N ASP A 126 -33.96 16.68 13.60
CA ASP A 126 -32.61 17.18 13.35
C ASP A 126 -32.27 17.20 11.83
N ASP A 127 -33.23 16.85 10.95
CA ASP A 127 -33.09 16.73 9.48
C ASP A 127 -31.82 15.99 9.02
N ARG A 128 -31.61 14.85 9.66
CA ARG A 128 -30.36 14.10 9.60
C ARG A 128 -30.28 13.24 8.34
N VAL A 129 -29.19 13.36 7.59
CA VAL A 129 -28.98 12.59 6.35
C VAL A 129 -28.34 11.24 6.65
N TRP A 130 -28.86 10.20 5.98
CA TRP A 130 -28.38 8.83 5.99
C TRP A 130 -27.96 8.42 4.57
N ILE A 131 -27.08 7.43 4.49
CA ILE A 131 -26.64 6.82 3.23
C ILE A 131 -26.89 5.32 3.28
N CYS A 132 -27.65 4.79 2.32
CA CYS A 132 -27.87 3.37 2.15
C CYS A 132 -26.84 2.82 1.15
N LYS A 133 -26.14 1.74 1.53
CA LYS A 133 -25.10 1.10 0.72
C LYS A 133 -25.38 -0.39 0.59
N PRO A 134 -25.69 -0.91 -0.61
CA PRO A 134 -25.80 -2.35 -0.81
C PRO A 134 -24.47 -3.07 -0.53
N VAL A 135 -24.51 -4.20 0.16
CA VAL A 135 -23.29 -4.95 0.54
C VAL A 135 -22.62 -5.58 -0.67
N GLY A 136 -23.41 -6.21 -1.55
CA GLY A 136 -22.92 -6.96 -2.71
C GLY A 136 -22.58 -6.11 -3.94
N GLN A 137 -22.76 -4.79 -3.88
CA GLN A 137 -22.45 -3.89 -5.00
C GLN A 137 -21.20 -3.05 -4.71
N SER A 138 -20.56 -2.57 -5.77
CA SER A 138 -19.38 -1.71 -5.73
C SER A 138 -19.53 -0.54 -6.70
N GLN A 139 -18.52 0.34 -6.80
CA GLN A 139 -18.47 1.43 -7.78
C GLN A 139 -19.58 2.50 -7.64
N GLY A 140 -20.20 2.60 -6.46
CA GLY A 140 -21.28 3.55 -6.19
C GLY A 140 -22.68 3.06 -6.60
N ARG A 141 -22.81 1.85 -7.16
CA ARG A 141 -24.11 1.33 -7.62
C ARG A 141 -25.06 1.06 -6.46
N GLY A 142 -26.32 1.47 -6.64
CA GLY A 142 -27.40 1.31 -5.65
C GLY A 142 -27.20 2.12 -4.37
N ILE A 143 -26.21 3.02 -4.31
CA ILE A 143 -26.04 3.91 -3.17
C ILE A 143 -26.95 5.12 -3.35
N PHE A 144 -27.72 5.43 -2.33
CA PHE A 144 -28.56 6.64 -2.29
C PHE A 144 -28.59 7.23 -0.88
N LEU A 145 -28.95 8.50 -0.81
CA LEU A 145 -29.07 9.26 0.42
C LEU A 145 -30.55 9.47 0.74
N PHE A 146 -30.88 9.54 2.02
CA PHE A 146 -32.25 9.79 2.46
C PHE A 146 -32.26 10.50 3.81
N ARG A 147 -33.37 11.17 4.12
CA ARG A 147 -33.62 11.83 5.41
C ARG A 147 -34.62 11.04 6.25
N ARG A 148 -35.75 10.66 5.64
CA ARG A 148 -36.85 9.99 6.32
C ARG A 148 -36.77 8.49 6.11
N LEU A 149 -37.13 7.73 7.13
CA LEU A 149 -37.16 6.27 7.05
C LEU A 149 -38.13 5.75 5.97
N SER A 150 -39.18 6.52 5.66
CA SER A 150 -40.12 6.21 4.56
C SER A 150 -39.46 6.13 3.19
N ASP A 151 -38.36 6.85 3.00
CA ASP A 151 -37.65 6.92 1.71
C ASP A 151 -36.62 5.79 1.58
N LEU A 152 -36.42 4.97 2.62
CA LEU A 152 -35.51 3.83 2.62
C LEU A 152 -36.10 2.66 1.82
N THR A 153 -35.50 2.36 0.68
CA THR A 153 -35.80 1.19 -0.14
C THR A 153 -34.60 0.23 -0.17
N TYR A 154 -34.82 -1.05 0.12
CA TYR A 154 -33.77 -2.06 0.04
C TYR A 154 -34.36 -3.46 -0.23
N ASP A 155 -33.89 -4.11 -1.30
CA ASP A 155 -34.32 -5.48 -1.64
C ASP A 155 -33.36 -6.55 -1.10
N ASN A 156 -32.13 -6.16 -0.79
CA ASN A 156 -31.02 -7.04 -0.42
C ASN A 156 -30.31 -6.52 0.83
N VAL A 157 -29.37 -7.32 1.35
CA VAL A 157 -28.52 -6.93 2.49
C VAL A 157 -27.83 -5.60 2.20
N ALA A 158 -28.09 -4.63 3.08
CA ALA A 158 -27.60 -3.27 2.95
C ALA A 158 -27.03 -2.78 4.28
N VAL A 159 -26.16 -1.79 4.18
CA VAL A 159 -25.63 -1.06 5.31
C VAL A 159 -26.14 0.37 5.21
N VAL A 160 -26.94 0.78 6.20
CA VAL A 160 -27.33 2.17 6.36
C VAL A 160 -26.34 2.83 7.31
N GLN A 161 -25.75 3.94 6.91
CA GLN A 161 -24.82 4.70 7.72
C GLN A 161 -25.25 6.15 7.83
N ARG A 162 -24.87 6.77 8.95
CA ARG A 162 -24.94 8.21 9.11
C ARG A 162 -24.08 8.87 8.02
N TYR A 163 -24.67 9.78 7.24
CA TYR A 163 -23.95 10.57 6.25
C TYR A 163 -23.11 11.67 6.94
N ILE A 164 -21.94 11.96 6.38
CA ILE A 164 -21.07 13.04 6.87
C ILE A 164 -21.48 14.30 6.12
N GLU A 165 -22.18 15.19 6.82
CA GLU A 165 -22.86 16.37 6.26
C GLU A 165 -21.89 17.54 5.99
N ASN A 166 -20.79 17.65 6.76
CA ASN A 166 -19.80 18.73 6.64
C ASN A 166 -18.42 18.21 6.18
N PRO A 167 -18.29 17.65 4.96
CA PRO A 167 -16.98 17.27 4.44
C PRO A 167 -16.11 18.51 4.22
N LEU A 168 -14.79 18.36 4.31
CA LEU A 168 -13.87 19.38 3.81
C LEU A 168 -14.07 19.50 2.29
N LEU A 169 -14.24 20.74 1.81
CA LEU A 169 -14.47 21.04 0.40
C LEU A 169 -13.29 21.78 -0.20
N ILE A 170 -12.94 21.46 -1.45
CA ILE A 170 -11.93 22.18 -2.23
C ILE A 170 -12.62 22.72 -3.47
N GLY A 171 -12.67 24.06 -3.61
CA GLY A 171 -13.43 24.70 -4.68
C GLY A 171 -14.93 24.37 -4.69
N GLY A 172 -15.48 23.97 -3.54
CA GLY A 172 -16.88 23.52 -3.41
C GLY A 172 -17.11 22.05 -3.78
N TYR A 173 -16.07 21.28 -4.12
CA TYR A 173 -16.19 19.86 -4.45
C TYR A 173 -15.85 18.99 -3.25
N LYS A 174 -16.68 17.97 -3.01
CA LYS A 174 -16.40 16.89 -2.08
C LYS A 174 -15.27 16.01 -2.63
N PHE A 175 -14.41 15.50 -1.77
CA PHE A 175 -13.38 14.55 -2.16
C PHE A 175 -13.14 13.50 -1.08
N ASP A 176 -12.56 12.36 -1.44
CA ASP A 176 -12.09 11.37 -0.49
C ASP A 176 -10.69 10.89 -0.81
N LEU A 177 -10.03 10.29 0.17
CA LEU A 177 -8.65 9.81 0.07
C LEU A 177 -8.65 8.29 -0.16
N ARG A 178 -8.00 7.86 -1.24
CA ARG A 178 -7.57 6.49 -1.46
C ARG A 178 -6.16 6.32 -0.93
N LEU A 179 -6.06 5.62 0.19
CA LEU A 179 -4.82 5.19 0.83
C LEU A 179 -4.49 3.76 0.40
N TYR A 180 -3.20 3.43 0.30
CA TYR A 180 -2.74 2.09 -0.05
C TYR A 180 -1.99 1.44 1.10
N VAL A 181 -2.45 0.26 1.53
CA VAL A 181 -1.96 -0.43 2.73
C VAL A 181 -1.49 -1.82 2.36
N CYS A 182 -0.29 -2.19 2.79
CA CYS A 182 0.27 -3.53 2.64
C CYS A 182 0.40 -4.19 4.01
N VAL A 183 -0.22 -5.36 4.18
CA VAL A 183 -0.16 -6.17 5.40
C VAL A 183 0.50 -7.50 5.06
N PRO A 184 1.82 -7.63 5.24
CA PRO A 184 2.52 -8.88 4.93
C PRO A 184 2.37 -9.96 6.01
N SER A 185 1.91 -9.60 7.22
CA SER A 185 1.72 -10.57 8.30
C SER A 185 0.74 -10.04 9.35
N TYR A 186 -0.07 -10.95 9.91
CA TYR A 186 -0.88 -10.71 11.12
C TYR A 186 -0.27 -11.31 12.39
N LYS A 187 0.75 -12.19 12.28
CA LYS A 187 1.35 -12.91 13.42
C LYS A 187 2.88 -13.03 13.25
N PRO A 188 3.66 -11.98 13.56
CA PRO A 188 3.24 -10.73 14.22
C PRO A 188 2.53 -9.77 13.25
N LEU A 189 1.65 -8.92 13.79
CA LEU A 189 0.96 -7.92 12.97
C LEU A 189 1.95 -6.86 12.48
N THR A 190 2.02 -6.69 11.16
CA THR A 190 2.88 -5.71 10.49
C THR A 190 2.06 -4.96 9.46
N VAL A 191 2.08 -3.63 9.50
CA VAL A 191 1.26 -2.79 8.62
C VAL A 191 2.13 -1.69 8.02
N TYR A 192 2.13 -1.61 6.68
CA TYR A 192 2.78 -0.56 5.92
C TYR A 192 1.73 0.30 5.22
N LEU A 193 1.98 1.61 5.19
CA LEU A 193 1.18 2.59 4.48
C LEU A 193 2.07 3.25 3.43
N TYR A 194 1.59 3.33 2.19
CA TYR A 194 2.35 3.97 1.11
C TYR A 194 2.38 5.48 1.30
N LYS A 195 3.51 6.12 0.97
CA LYS A 195 3.72 7.57 1.15
C LYS A 195 2.81 8.44 0.25
N GLU A 196 2.33 7.86 -0.84
CA GLU A 196 1.43 8.51 -1.79
C GLU A 196 0.06 7.84 -1.86
N GLY A 197 -0.90 8.56 -2.42
CA GLY A 197 -2.28 8.11 -2.57
C GLY A 197 -3.05 8.97 -3.56
N LEU A 198 -4.36 8.78 -3.63
CA LEU A 198 -5.21 9.57 -4.54
C LEU A 198 -6.29 10.30 -3.76
N ALA A 199 -6.33 11.63 -3.84
CA ALA A 199 -7.50 12.41 -3.48
C ALA A 199 -8.45 12.46 -4.68
N ARG A 200 -9.67 11.94 -4.55
CA ARG A 200 -10.62 11.78 -5.66
C ARG A 200 -11.80 12.73 -5.47
N PHE A 201 -12.07 13.55 -6.47
CA PHE A 201 -13.06 14.61 -6.40
C PHE A 201 -14.39 14.18 -7.02
N ALA A 202 -15.47 14.67 -6.41
CA ALA A 202 -16.78 14.76 -7.02
C ALA A 202 -16.74 15.65 -8.28
N THR A 203 -17.66 15.42 -9.22
CA THR A 203 -17.76 16.19 -10.47
C THR A 203 -18.64 17.41 -10.37
N GLU A 204 -19.52 17.44 -9.38
CA GLU A 204 -20.45 18.54 -9.12
C GLU A 204 -20.22 19.15 -7.73
N LYS A 205 -20.58 20.43 -7.56
CA LYS A 205 -20.43 21.12 -6.27
C LYS A 205 -21.33 20.52 -5.20
N PHE A 206 -20.80 20.37 -4.00
CA PHE A 206 -21.50 19.80 -2.86
C PHE A 206 -22.63 20.73 -2.38
N SER A 207 -23.82 20.17 -2.16
CA SER A 207 -24.96 20.81 -1.48
C SER A 207 -25.85 19.71 -0.91
N LEU A 208 -26.42 19.93 0.27
CA LEU A 208 -27.38 19.00 0.89
C LEU A 208 -28.83 19.28 0.48
N ASP A 209 -29.08 20.32 -0.32
CA ASP A 209 -30.43 20.71 -0.74
C ASP A 209 -31.02 19.67 -1.70
N ASN A 210 -30.17 19.07 -2.54
CA ASN A 210 -30.55 18.02 -3.49
C ASN A 210 -29.69 16.76 -3.26
N LEU A 211 -30.31 15.74 -2.65
CA LEU A 211 -29.67 14.46 -2.33
C LEU A 211 -29.64 13.47 -3.51
N ASP A 212 -30.44 13.72 -4.54
CA ASP A 212 -30.66 12.79 -5.66
C ASP A 212 -29.53 12.82 -6.68
N ASN A 213 -28.68 13.87 -6.66
CA ASN A 213 -27.55 13.97 -7.56
C ASN A 213 -26.31 13.23 -6.99
N PRO A 214 -25.98 12.02 -7.47
CA PRO A 214 -24.90 11.24 -6.92
C PRO A 214 -23.51 11.84 -7.24
N PHE A 215 -23.39 12.65 -8.30
CA PHE A 215 -22.13 13.28 -8.72
C PHE A 215 -21.62 14.36 -7.76
N ARG A 216 -22.46 14.79 -6.81
CA ARG A 216 -22.12 15.73 -5.71
C ARG A 216 -21.68 15.02 -4.44
N HIS A 217 -22.18 13.81 -4.24
CA HIS A 217 -22.12 13.10 -2.97
C HIS A 217 -21.18 11.89 -2.98
N LEU A 218 -20.98 11.29 -4.15
CA LEU A 218 -20.12 10.11 -4.33
C LEU A 218 -18.88 10.51 -5.14
N THR A 219 -17.70 10.13 -4.65
CA THR A 219 -16.40 10.47 -5.24
C THR A 219 -15.80 9.31 -6.04
N ASN A 220 -16.54 8.22 -6.22
CA ASN A 220 -16.07 7.06 -6.96
C ASN A 220 -15.75 7.46 -8.40
N CYS A 221 -14.54 7.12 -8.86
CA CYS A 221 -14.08 7.50 -10.20
C CYS A 221 -14.93 6.87 -11.31
N SER A 222 -15.36 5.61 -11.16
CA SER A 222 -16.23 4.92 -12.13
C SER A 222 -17.55 5.65 -12.39
N LEU A 223 -18.13 6.25 -11.35
CA LEU A 223 -19.34 7.05 -11.47
C LEU A 223 -19.01 8.42 -12.06
N ASN A 224 -18.03 9.12 -11.47
CA ASN A 224 -17.72 10.50 -11.84
C ASN A 224 -17.17 10.64 -13.26
N LYS A 225 -16.57 9.60 -13.86
CA LYS A 225 -16.22 9.59 -15.29
C LYS A 225 -17.42 9.80 -16.22
N LEU A 226 -18.62 9.45 -15.77
CA LEU A 226 -19.88 9.63 -16.51
C LEU A 226 -20.54 10.97 -16.19
N GLY A 227 -19.99 11.74 -15.23
CA GLY A 227 -20.54 13.01 -14.81
C GLY A 227 -20.27 14.12 -15.84
N PRO A 228 -21.18 15.09 -15.98
CA PRO A 228 -21.04 16.17 -16.96
C PRO A 228 -19.78 17.02 -16.73
N GLY A 229 -19.43 17.27 -15.46
CA GLY A 229 -18.25 18.06 -15.08
C GLY A 229 -16.93 17.28 -15.02
N TYR A 230 -16.81 16.09 -15.62
CA TYR A 230 -15.58 15.29 -15.58
C TYR A 230 -14.45 15.88 -16.44
N SER A 231 -14.78 16.27 -17.66
CA SER A 231 -13.82 16.84 -18.63
C SER A 231 -13.58 18.33 -18.43
N GLU A 232 -14.35 18.98 -17.55
CA GLU A 232 -14.20 20.40 -17.25
C GLU A 232 -12.95 20.66 -16.41
N LYS A 233 -12.19 21.67 -16.81
CA LYS A 233 -11.07 22.18 -16.00
C LYS A 233 -11.66 23.03 -14.87
N LYS A 234 -11.80 22.42 -13.70
CA LYS A 234 -12.29 23.11 -12.50
C LYS A 234 -11.25 24.12 -12.04
N GLU A 235 -11.69 25.34 -11.71
CA GLU A 235 -10.82 26.47 -11.35
C GLU A 235 -9.77 26.10 -10.28
N ARG A 236 -10.20 25.49 -9.16
CA ARG A 236 -9.30 25.12 -8.05
C ARG A 236 -8.77 23.68 -8.11
N VAL A 237 -9.51 22.75 -8.72
CA VAL A 237 -9.15 21.31 -8.75
C VAL A 237 -8.29 20.98 -9.98
N GLY A 238 -8.37 21.77 -11.05
CA GLY A 238 -7.72 21.47 -12.31
C GLY A 238 -8.45 20.36 -13.09
N ALA A 239 -7.73 19.72 -14.02
CA ALA A 239 -8.25 18.65 -14.85
C ALA A 239 -8.12 17.27 -14.14
N GLY A 240 -8.99 16.32 -14.47
CA GLY A 240 -8.80 14.91 -14.14
C GLY A 240 -9.39 14.41 -12.81
N CYS A 241 -10.03 15.26 -12.01
CA CYS A 241 -10.76 14.92 -10.78
C CYS A 241 -9.97 14.05 -9.76
N LYS A 242 -8.63 14.04 -9.84
CA LYS A 242 -7.74 13.31 -8.94
C LYS A 242 -6.50 14.14 -8.65
N TRP A 243 -6.03 14.11 -7.41
CA TRP A 243 -4.74 14.64 -7.00
C TRP A 243 -3.90 13.56 -6.32
N THR A 244 -2.58 13.71 -6.42
CA THR A 244 -1.65 13.02 -5.52
C THR A 244 -1.78 13.58 -4.10
N PHE A 245 -1.27 12.86 -3.10
CA PHE A 245 -1.20 13.43 -1.74
C PHE A 245 -0.26 14.61 -1.66
N ARG A 246 0.86 14.60 -2.41
CA ARG A 246 1.72 15.77 -2.54
C ARG A 246 0.95 17.02 -2.98
N GLN A 247 0.16 16.92 -4.04
CA GLN A 247 -0.68 18.03 -4.51
C GLN A 247 -1.69 18.48 -3.45
N LEU A 248 -2.35 17.53 -2.77
CA LEU A 248 -3.28 17.85 -1.69
C LEU A 248 -2.59 18.57 -0.52
N ARG A 249 -1.43 18.09 -0.08
CA ARG A 249 -0.70 18.71 1.04
C ARG A 249 -0.21 20.11 0.71
N ARG A 250 0.28 20.35 -0.52
CA ARG A 250 0.59 21.71 -1.02
C ARG A 250 -0.61 22.63 -0.92
N TYR A 251 -1.77 22.16 -1.38
CA TYR A 251 -3.00 22.95 -1.33
C TYR A 251 -3.42 23.26 0.11
N LEU A 252 -3.37 22.27 1.01
CA LEU A 252 -3.72 22.46 2.41
C LEU A 252 -2.81 23.49 3.10
N GLU A 253 -1.49 23.41 2.86
CA GLU A 253 -0.51 24.37 3.37
C GLU A 253 -0.75 25.78 2.84
N GLN A 254 -0.93 25.94 1.52
CA GLN A 254 -1.24 27.24 0.89
C GLN A 254 -2.56 27.84 1.38
N SER A 255 -3.52 26.98 1.76
CA SER A 255 -4.80 27.38 2.35
C SER A 255 -4.74 27.63 3.86
N GLY A 256 -3.56 27.49 4.48
CA GLY A 256 -3.34 27.74 5.91
C GLY A 256 -3.81 26.63 6.85
N TYR A 257 -4.10 25.43 6.34
CA TYR A 257 -4.43 24.28 7.18
C TYR A 257 -3.17 23.70 7.83
N SER A 258 -3.26 23.39 9.13
CA SER A 258 -2.26 22.58 9.83
C SER A 258 -2.71 21.11 9.78
N ASP A 259 -2.21 20.37 8.80
CA ASP A 259 -2.67 19.01 8.46
C ASP A 259 -1.82 17.90 9.10
N TRP A 260 -0.74 18.23 9.81
CA TRP A 260 0.16 17.23 10.41
C TRP A 260 -0.57 16.23 11.29
N PHE A 261 -1.39 16.68 12.24
CA PHE A 261 -2.15 15.80 13.13
C PHE A 261 -3.24 15.00 12.40
N LEU A 262 -3.78 15.50 11.28
CA LEU A 262 -4.72 14.76 10.45
C LEU A 262 -4.06 13.48 9.92
N TRP A 263 -2.85 13.56 9.37
CA TRP A 263 -2.14 12.39 8.86
C TRP A 263 -1.76 11.39 9.96
N GLN A 264 -1.43 11.86 11.17
CA GLN A 264 -1.22 10.99 12.34
C GLN A 264 -2.48 10.21 12.73
N ARG A 265 -3.65 10.86 12.64
CA ARG A 265 -4.94 10.20 12.88
C ARG A 265 -5.28 9.19 11.79
N ILE A 266 -4.93 9.48 10.54
CA ILE A 266 -5.12 8.54 9.41
C ILE A 266 -4.29 7.26 9.63
N ALA A 267 -3.00 7.37 9.98
CA ALA A 267 -2.17 6.20 10.26
C ALA A 267 -2.74 5.34 11.40
N CYS A 268 -3.19 5.97 12.50
CA CYS A 268 -3.81 5.27 13.62
C CYS A 268 -5.14 4.61 13.23
N LEU A 269 -5.97 5.29 12.43
CA LEU A 269 -7.23 4.77 11.90
C LEU A 269 -7.01 3.49 11.08
N VAL A 270 -6.00 3.48 10.21
CA VAL A 270 -5.62 2.30 9.43
C VAL A 270 -5.21 1.15 10.36
N SER A 271 -4.29 1.40 11.29
CA SER A 271 -3.82 0.38 12.23
C SER A 271 -4.95 -0.21 13.08
N LEU A 272 -5.84 0.63 13.63
CA LEU A 272 -6.99 0.18 14.43
C LEU A 272 -8.01 -0.61 13.60
N THR A 273 -8.20 -0.24 12.33
CA THR A 273 -9.10 -0.97 11.43
C THR A 273 -8.57 -2.36 11.11
N ILE A 274 -7.28 -2.48 10.78
CA ILE A 274 -6.64 -3.79 10.55
C ILE A 274 -6.69 -4.65 11.82
N LEU A 275 -6.42 -4.04 12.98
CA LEU A 275 -6.46 -4.72 14.29
C LEU A 275 -7.83 -5.35 14.59
N SER A 276 -8.91 -4.74 14.12
CA SER A 276 -10.29 -5.18 14.41
C SER A 276 -10.64 -6.59 13.91
N GLN A 277 -9.87 -7.14 12.95
CA GLN A 277 -10.06 -8.50 12.43
C GLN A 277 -8.96 -9.50 12.83
N THR A 278 -7.89 -9.04 13.51
CA THR A 278 -6.70 -9.85 13.81
C THR A 278 -7.03 -11.16 14.53
N ALA A 279 -8.01 -11.15 15.44
CA ALA A 279 -8.38 -12.33 16.23
C ALA A 279 -8.85 -13.52 15.38
N GLY A 280 -9.48 -13.26 14.22
CA GLY A 280 -9.99 -14.30 13.32
C GLY A 280 -8.98 -14.84 12.32
N ILE A 281 -7.78 -14.26 12.24
CA ILE A 281 -6.81 -14.51 11.17
C ILE A 281 -5.78 -15.57 11.61
N PRO A 282 -5.63 -16.68 10.86
CA PRO A 282 -4.62 -17.69 11.15
C PRO A 282 -3.21 -17.18 10.83
N ARG A 283 -2.20 -17.89 11.33
CA ARG A 283 -0.82 -17.66 10.90
C ARG A 283 -0.69 -18.10 9.44
N SER A 284 -0.04 -17.30 8.61
CA SER A 284 0.24 -17.61 7.20
C SER A 284 1.65 -17.14 6.82
N SER A 285 2.32 -17.92 5.98
CA SER A 285 3.57 -17.56 5.31
C SER A 285 3.30 -17.29 3.82
N ASN A 286 4.17 -16.51 3.18
CA ASN A 286 4.11 -16.16 1.75
C ASN A 286 2.76 -15.58 1.27
N CYS A 287 1.96 -15.06 2.20
CA CYS A 287 0.68 -14.44 1.93
C CYS A 287 0.72 -13.02 2.46
N PHE A 288 0.30 -12.06 1.65
CA PHE A 288 0.13 -10.67 2.07
C PHE A 288 -1.26 -10.18 1.69
N GLU A 289 -1.69 -9.06 2.26
CA GLU A 289 -2.88 -8.35 1.78
C GLU A 289 -2.49 -6.96 1.29
N PHE A 290 -3.11 -6.56 0.18
CA PHE A 290 -2.98 -5.22 -0.38
C PHE A 290 -4.37 -4.57 -0.42
N PHE A 291 -4.54 -3.55 0.42
CA PHE A 291 -5.82 -2.87 0.62
C PHE A 291 -5.81 -1.45 0.06
N GLY A 292 -6.97 -1.01 -0.42
CA GLY A 292 -7.29 0.40 -0.62
C GLY A 292 -8.23 0.90 0.47
N PHE A 293 -7.80 1.86 1.26
CA PHE A 293 -8.62 2.49 2.29
C PHE A 293 -9.25 3.76 1.74
N ASP A 294 -10.56 3.94 1.95
CA ASP A 294 -11.30 5.13 1.51
C ASP A 294 -11.63 5.96 2.74
N VAL A 295 -11.05 7.15 2.84
CA VAL A 295 -11.16 8.04 4.00
C VAL A 295 -11.68 9.41 3.57
N LEU A 296 -12.73 9.89 4.26
CA LEU A 296 -13.24 11.25 4.10
C LEU A 296 -12.66 12.16 5.17
N ILE A 297 -12.38 13.41 4.84
CA ILE A 297 -11.99 14.43 5.81
C ILE A 297 -13.17 15.37 6.00
N ASP A 298 -13.53 15.66 7.25
CA ASP A 298 -14.52 16.70 7.55
C ASP A 298 -13.89 18.09 7.68
N ASP A 299 -14.73 19.12 7.74
CA ASP A 299 -14.35 20.52 7.91
C ASP A 299 -13.49 20.82 9.14
N ASN A 300 -13.51 19.94 10.15
CA ASN A 300 -12.70 20.00 11.36
C ASN A 300 -11.39 19.21 11.25
N LEU A 301 -10.98 18.82 10.03
CA LEU A 301 -9.82 17.97 9.76
C LEU A 301 -9.85 16.64 10.52
N LYS A 302 -11.05 16.08 10.73
CA LYS A 302 -11.22 14.72 11.25
C LYS A 302 -11.36 13.72 10.11
N PRO A 303 -10.51 12.67 10.08
CA PRO A 303 -10.63 11.59 9.13
C PRO A 303 -11.73 10.61 9.55
N TRP A 304 -12.50 10.15 8.58
CA TRP A 304 -13.56 9.17 8.70
C TRP A 304 -13.34 8.04 7.72
N LEU A 305 -13.29 6.80 8.21
CA LEU A 305 -13.25 5.61 7.36
C LEU A 305 -14.60 5.40 6.68
N LEU A 306 -14.60 5.28 5.35
CA LEU A 306 -15.79 4.99 4.55
C LEU A 306 -15.89 3.51 4.19
N GLU A 307 -14.80 2.92 3.71
CA GLU A 307 -14.70 1.52 3.31
C GLU A 307 -13.24 1.05 3.20
N VAL A 308 -13.06 -0.27 3.17
CA VAL A 308 -11.78 -0.92 2.86
C VAL A 308 -12.00 -1.82 1.65
N ASN A 309 -11.18 -1.65 0.62
CA ASN A 309 -11.24 -2.39 -0.62
C ASN A 309 -10.11 -3.42 -0.66
N VAL A 310 -10.46 -4.69 -0.88
CA VAL A 310 -9.49 -5.75 -1.19
C VAL A 310 -9.00 -5.58 -2.63
N SER A 311 -7.70 -5.69 -2.88
CA SER A 311 -7.11 -5.57 -4.21
C SER A 311 -7.59 -4.31 -4.96
N PRO A 312 -7.25 -3.09 -4.47
CA PRO A 312 -7.76 -1.85 -5.02
C PRO A 312 -7.50 -1.74 -6.53
N ALA A 313 -8.41 -1.07 -7.24
CA ALA A 313 -8.35 -0.97 -8.69
C ALA A 313 -7.01 -0.37 -9.18
N LEU A 314 -6.25 -1.18 -9.92
CA LEU A 314 -4.97 -0.84 -10.54
C LEU A 314 -5.13 -0.31 -11.98
N GLY A 315 -6.33 0.16 -12.35
CA GLY A 315 -6.57 0.83 -13.62
C GLY A 315 -5.80 2.15 -13.71
N ASN A 316 -5.46 2.56 -14.93
CA ASN A 316 -4.64 3.74 -15.20
C ASN A 316 -5.46 4.71 -16.06
N ASP A 317 -6.27 5.55 -15.42
CA ASP A 317 -7.24 6.39 -16.12
C ASP A 317 -6.69 7.76 -16.50
N CYS A 318 -5.74 8.26 -15.71
CA CYS A 318 -5.05 9.51 -15.94
C CYS A 318 -3.59 9.44 -15.46
N GLU A 319 -2.79 10.45 -15.78
CA GLU A 319 -1.37 10.51 -15.44
C GLU A 319 -1.11 10.36 -13.93
N VAL A 320 -1.98 10.92 -13.09
CA VAL A 320 -1.92 10.80 -11.61
C VAL A 320 -2.01 9.34 -11.17
N ASP A 321 -2.78 8.49 -11.85
CA ASP A 321 -2.81 7.06 -11.53
C ASP A 321 -1.46 6.39 -11.83
N SER A 322 -0.80 6.75 -12.94
CA SER A 322 0.52 6.21 -13.31
C SER A 322 1.62 6.63 -12.33
N GLU A 323 1.63 7.92 -11.98
CA GLU A 323 2.59 8.52 -11.06
C GLU A 323 2.57 7.84 -9.70
N VAL A 324 1.38 7.45 -9.21
CA VAL A 324 1.22 6.82 -7.89
C VAL A 324 1.33 5.30 -7.97
N LYS A 325 0.56 4.64 -8.84
CA LYS A 325 0.37 3.18 -8.78
C LYS A 325 1.55 2.40 -9.33
N LYS A 326 2.27 2.92 -10.33
CA LYS A 326 3.40 2.21 -10.94
C LYS A 326 4.57 2.09 -9.95
N PRO A 327 5.08 3.17 -9.34
CA PRO A 327 6.13 3.07 -8.32
C PRO A 327 5.67 2.26 -7.10
N LEU A 328 4.40 2.43 -6.69
CA LEU A 328 3.81 1.68 -5.59
C LEU A 328 3.95 0.17 -5.74
N LEU A 329 3.66 -0.37 -6.93
CA LEU A 329 3.74 -1.82 -7.17
C LEU A 329 5.19 -2.31 -7.19
N HIS A 330 6.11 -1.56 -7.81
CA HIS A 330 7.55 -1.87 -7.77
C HIS A 330 8.06 -1.90 -6.33
N ASP A 331 7.82 -0.84 -5.57
CA ASP A 331 8.22 -0.71 -4.16
C ASP A 331 7.59 -1.81 -3.28
N MET A 332 6.35 -2.21 -3.57
CA MET A 332 5.65 -3.26 -2.82
C MET A 332 6.33 -4.60 -3.03
N PHE A 333 6.71 -4.92 -4.27
CA PHE A 333 7.41 -6.16 -4.53
C PHE A 333 8.82 -6.18 -3.94
N ASP A 334 9.51 -5.03 -3.87
CA ASP A 334 10.77 -4.88 -3.12
C ASP A 334 10.56 -5.10 -1.62
N LEU A 335 9.51 -4.49 -1.04
CA LEU A 335 9.15 -4.65 0.37
C LEU A 335 8.96 -6.13 0.72
N LEU A 336 8.23 -6.84 -0.12
CA LEU A 336 7.94 -8.26 -0.01
C LEU A 336 9.17 -9.15 -0.28
N GLY A 337 10.27 -8.59 -0.77
CA GLY A 337 11.50 -9.32 -1.10
C GLY A 337 11.38 -10.18 -2.36
N LEU A 338 10.51 -9.79 -3.30
CA LEU A 338 10.36 -10.48 -4.59
C LEU A 338 11.40 -9.95 -5.58
N PRO A 339 12.06 -10.82 -6.35
CA PRO A 339 13.27 -10.51 -7.10
C PRO A 339 13.00 -9.52 -8.25
N VAL A 340 14.06 -8.83 -8.67
CA VAL A 340 14.14 -8.22 -9.99
C VAL A 340 15.07 -9.09 -10.82
N CYS A 341 14.58 -9.60 -11.94
CA CYS A 341 15.34 -10.41 -12.88
C CYS A 341 15.86 -9.49 -13.99
N ASN A 342 17.17 -9.36 -14.13
CA ASN A 342 17.76 -8.62 -15.25
C ASN A 342 17.44 -9.37 -16.54
N THR A 343 16.53 -8.85 -17.35
CA THR A 343 16.53 -9.13 -18.78
C THR A 343 17.69 -8.33 -19.37
N GLY A 344 18.43 -8.83 -20.35
CA GLY A 344 19.59 -8.12 -20.95
C GLY A 344 19.29 -6.71 -21.50
N LEU A 345 18.03 -6.26 -21.44
CA LEU A 345 17.56 -4.92 -21.75
C LEU A 345 17.78 -3.90 -20.60
N SER A 346 17.91 -4.33 -19.34
CA SER A 346 18.11 -3.43 -18.19
C SER A 346 19.50 -2.77 -18.14
N LEU A 347 20.46 -3.29 -18.91
CA LEU A 347 21.82 -2.73 -19.02
C LEU A 347 21.87 -1.40 -19.78
N PHE A 348 20.92 -1.11 -20.68
CA PHE A 348 20.96 0.10 -21.50
C PHE A 348 20.51 1.36 -20.74
N THR A 349 19.63 1.23 -19.75
CA THR A 349 19.15 2.37 -18.96
C THR A 349 20.21 2.87 -17.96
N ILE A 350 21.09 1.98 -17.49
CA ILE A 350 22.16 2.31 -16.53
C ILE A 350 23.29 3.09 -17.21
N TRP A 351 23.59 2.81 -18.49
CA TRP A 351 24.66 3.50 -19.22
C TRP A 351 24.29 4.92 -19.68
N SER A 352 23.00 5.26 -19.65
CA SER A 352 22.50 6.54 -20.17
C SER A 352 22.52 7.67 -19.12
N SER A 353 22.78 7.38 -17.85
CA SER A 353 22.66 8.32 -16.74
C SER A 353 23.98 8.64 -16.01
N SER A 354 25.13 8.23 -16.55
CA SER A 354 26.45 8.53 -15.97
C SER A 354 27.29 9.42 -16.88
N SER A 355 27.09 10.74 -16.78
CA SER A 355 28.17 11.71 -17.01
C SER A 355 27.82 13.08 -16.42
N SER A 356 28.30 13.34 -15.19
CA SER A 356 29.07 14.53 -14.79
C SER A 356 28.93 14.73 -13.27
N ILE A 357 29.90 14.24 -12.50
CA ILE A 357 30.20 14.79 -11.17
C ILE A 357 31.64 15.28 -11.25
N ASP A 358 31.78 16.59 -11.16
CA ASP A 358 33.03 17.33 -10.97
C ASP A 358 33.65 16.95 -9.61
N GLU A 359 34.96 16.69 -9.60
CA GLU A 359 35.77 16.66 -8.37
C GLU A 359 36.54 17.97 -8.26
N ASP A 360 36.23 18.74 -7.22
CA ASP A 360 37.04 19.85 -6.72
C ASP A 360 38.04 19.32 -5.68
N ASN A 361 39.32 19.71 -5.80
CA ASN A 361 40.16 19.93 -4.62
C ASN A 361 41.28 20.95 -4.93
N PRO A 362 41.59 21.91 -4.03
CA PRO A 362 42.44 23.05 -4.35
C PRO A 362 43.88 22.87 -3.82
N SER A 363 44.88 23.29 -4.60
CA SER A 363 45.97 24.17 -4.10
C SER A 363 47.05 24.49 -5.15
N ARG A 364 47.25 25.81 -5.30
CA ARG A 364 48.52 26.54 -5.51
C ARG A 364 49.27 26.47 -6.86
N PHE A 365 49.10 27.58 -7.59
CA PHE A 365 50.13 28.53 -8.08
C PHE A 365 50.89 28.30 -9.41
N TYR A 366 50.77 29.38 -10.22
CA TYR A 366 51.64 29.96 -11.25
C TYR A 366 51.50 29.58 -12.76
N HIS A 367 51.04 30.61 -13.49
CA HIS A 367 51.49 31.14 -14.79
C HIS A 367 51.47 30.32 -16.10
N ALA A 368 50.62 30.84 -17.00
CA ALA A 368 50.95 31.45 -18.30
C ALA A 368 50.76 30.66 -19.62
N ARG A 369 49.94 31.31 -20.46
CA ARG A 369 50.11 31.57 -21.92
C ARG A 369 49.92 30.44 -22.95
N ASP A 370 48.90 30.73 -23.77
CA ASP A 370 48.92 30.88 -25.23
C ASP A 370 48.56 29.71 -26.17
N SER A 371 47.51 30.03 -26.95
CA SER A 371 47.46 29.98 -28.42
C SER A 371 46.99 28.71 -29.16
N LYS A 372 45.85 28.91 -29.86
CA LYS A 372 45.56 28.64 -31.31
C LYS A 372 45.91 27.22 -31.82
N LYS A 373 45.04 26.47 -32.52
CA LYS A 373 44.47 26.77 -33.86
C LYS A 373 43.60 25.59 -34.35
N ARG A 374 42.70 25.92 -35.28
CA ARG A 374 41.79 25.06 -36.06
C ARG A 374 42.47 24.07 -37.02
N CYS A 375 41.67 23.08 -37.45
CA CYS A 375 41.34 22.61 -38.83
C CYS A 375 41.43 21.08 -38.92
N ARG A 376 40.44 20.28 -39.38
CA ARG A 376 39.52 20.23 -40.55
C ARG A 376 39.87 18.98 -41.41
N THR A 377 38.85 18.13 -41.56
CA THR A 377 38.38 17.40 -42.77
C THR A 377 39.07 16.16 -43.37
N SER A 378 38.17 15.26 -43.81
CA SER A 378 38.19 14.36 -44.99
C SER A 378 38.62 12.90 -44.72
N ARG A 379 37.70 11.91 -44.87
CA ARG A 379 37.39 11.05 -46.07
C ARG A 379 38.50 10.01 -46.31
N ASP A 380 38.32 8.72 -46.64
CA ASP A 380 37.28 7.93 -47.30
C ASP A 380 37.44 6.40 -46.99
N SER A 381 36.36 5.64 -47.23
CA SER A 381 36.23 4.26 -47.77
C SER A 381 37.12 3.05 -47.36
N MET A 382 36.48 2.04 -46.73
CA MET A 382 36.32 0.58 -47.09
C MET A 382 37.47 -0.24 -47.73
N PRO A 383 37.40 -1.61 -47.81
CA PRO A 383 37.25 -2.67 -46.78
C PRO A 383 38.27 -3.84 -47.02
N LEU A 384 38.35 -4.88 -46.16
CA LEU A 384 38.49 -6.33 -46.53
C LEU A 384 39.08 -7.25 -45.42
N ALA A 385 38.39 -8.40 -45.29
CA ALA A 385 38.85 -9.79 -45.11
C ALA A 385 39.68 -10.25 -43.89
N ASN A 386 39.00 -11.10 -43.09
CA ASN A 386 39.40 -12.44 -42.64
C ASN A 386 40.88 -12.82 -42.71
N VAL A 387 41.47 -13.16 -41.56
CA VAL A 387 42.35 -14.33 -41.39
C VAL A 387 42.23 -14.84 -39.94
N CYS A 388 41.88 -16.11 -39.79
CA CYS A 388 42.20 -16.93 -38.62
C CYS A 388 43.43 -17.76 -38.97
N PRO A 389 44.29 -18.10 -38.00
CA PRO A 389 44.64 -19.52 -37.88
C PRO A 389 44.73 -20.02 -36.43
N GLU A 390 44.37 -21.28 -36.28
CA GLU A 390 44.58 -22.16 -35.13
C GLU A 390 46.08 -22.42 -34.86
N ILE A 391 46.43 -22.85 -33.63
CA ILE A 391 47.17 -24.11 -33.35
C ILE A 391 47.52 -24.30 -31.84
N GLN A 392 47.02 -25.41 -31.30
CA GLN A 392 47.58 -26.41 -30.36
C GLN A 392 47.89 -26.14 -28.85
N ASN A 393 47.08 -26.82 -28.01
CA ASN A 393 47.41 -27.83 -26.97
C ASN A 393 48.68 -27.73 -26.11
N VAL A 394 48.52 -27.65 -24.77
CA VAL A 394 49.21 -28.48 -23.75
C VAL A 394 48.40 -28.54 -22.42
N ASN A 395 48.15 -29.77 -21.92
CA ASN A 395 47.93 -30.31 -20.56
C ASN A 395 47.08 -29.60 -19.47
N THR A 396 46.08 -30.35 -18.95
CA THR A 396 45.48 -30.26 -17.59
C THR A 396 46.41 -30.83 -16.50
N PRO A 397 46.12 -30.75 -15.17
CA PRO A 397 45.01 -30.08 -14.47
C PRO A 397 45.47 -29.20 -13.29
N GLU A 398 44.73 -28.15 -12.92
CA GLU A 398 44.68 -27.70 -11.52
C GLU A 398 43.51 -26.73 -11.28
N THR A 399 42.89 -26.92 -10.12
CA THR A 399 41.81 -26.14 -9.51
C THR A 399 41.89 -24.63 -9.73
N CYS A 400 40.85 -24.02 -10.30
CA CYS A 400 40.62 -22.58 -10.19
C CYS A 400 39.11 -22.30 -9.99
N SER A 401 38.68 -22.47 -8.75
CA SER A 401 37.59 -21.68 -8.18
C SER A 401 38.08 -20.23 -8.04
N GLU A 402 37.16 -19.28 -8.15
CA GLU A 402 37.36 -17.83 -8.00
C GLU A 402 37.99 -17.12 -9.21
N LEU A 403 37.16 -16.49 -10.05
CA LEU A 403 37.48 -15.24 -10.78
C LEU A 403 36.28 -14.74 -11.62
N TRP A 404 35.11 -14.53 -11.00
CA TRP A 404 34.07 -13.63 -11.54
C TRP A 404 33.51 -12.73 -10.44
N SER A 405 34.43 -12.18 -9.64
CA SER A 405 34.13 -11.18 -8.62
C SER A 405 35.24 -10.14 -8.67
N ARG A 406 35.02 -9.08 -9.45
CA ARG A 406 35.62 -7.74 -9.27
C ARG A 406 35.16 -6.88 -10.43
N TYR A 407 34.11 -6.10 -10.20
CA TYR A 407 33.97 -4.68 -10.54
C TYR A 407 32.51 -4.28 -10.25
N ASN A 408 32.22 -4.01 -8.99
CA ASN A 408 31.07 -3.17 -8.62
C ASN A 408 31.37 -2.48 -7.28
N PRO A 409 32.00 -1.29 -7.30
CA PRO A 409 32.43 -0.63 -6.08
C PRO A 409 31.35 0.33 -5.57
N LEU A 410 30.22 -0.19 -5.06
CA LEU A 410 29.28 0.53 -4.15
C LEU A 410 28.49 -0.47 -3.28
N PHE A 411 29.18 -1.39 -2.60
CA PHE A 411 28.59 -2.28 -1.59
C PHE A 411 29.43 -2.32 -0.31
N LEU A 412 29.29 -1.27 0.50
CA LEU A 412 29.35 -1.33 1.96
C LEU A 412 28.19 -0.43 2.40
N GLU A 413 27.05 -0.94 2.87
CA GLU A 413 26.89 -1.57 4.17
C GLU A 413 25.89 -2.75 4.19
N LYS A 414 25.98 -3.53 5.27
CA LYS A 414 25.43 -4.87 5.52
C LYS A 414 23.89 -4.94 5.56
N SER A 415 23.30 -5.91 4.84
CA SER A 415 22.37 -6.96 5.32
C SER A 415 21.28 -7.37 4.30
N CYS A 416 20.91 -8.66 4.34
CA CYS A 416 20.00 -9.42 3.45
C CYS A 416 20.60 -9.95 2.12
N ARG A 417 21.02 -11.23 2.13
CA ARG A 417 21.20 -12.01 0.89
C ARG A 417 19.87 -12.06 0.14
N ARG A 418 19.73 -11.32 -0.96
CA ARG A 418 18.61 -11.42 -1.90
C ARG A 418 18.83 -12.67 -2.77
N GLY A 419 18.23 -13.80 -2.39
CA GLY A 419 18.29 -15.06 -3.14
C GLY A 419 17.42 -16.14 -2.49
N PHE A 420 16.63 -16.86 -3.28
CA PHE A 420 15.76 -17.95 -2.82
C PHE A 420 16.61 -19.10 -2.24
N LYS A 421 16.28 -19.55 -1.02
CA LYS A 421 17.00 -20.64 -0.37
C LYS A 421 16.44 -21.97 -0.85
N GLY A 422 16.88 -22.45 -2.01
CA GLY A 422 16.57 -23.79 -2.51
C GLY A 422 17.27 -24.92 -1.75
N ASN A 423 17.29 -24.88 -0.43
CA ASN A 423 17.77 -26.00 0.38
C ASN A 423 16.58 -26.82 0.88
N ASN A 424 16.71 -28.16 0.82
CA ASN A 424 15.84 -29.15 1.48
C ASN A 424 15.72 -28.98 3.01
N SER A 425 16.36 -27.98 3.60
CA SER A 425 16.10 -27.55 4.97
C SER A 425 14.90 -26.60 4.94
N ASN A 426 13.73 -27.09 5.35
CA ASN A 426 12.55 -26.25 5.58
C ASN A 426 12.97 -24.93 6.23
N PRO A 427 12.62 -23.75 5.67
CA PRO A 427 12.81 -22.50 6.39
C PRO A 427 12.17 -22.65 7.77
N PRO A 428 12.75 -22.07 8.84
CA PRO A 428 12.07 -22.08 10.13
C PRO A 428 10.64 -21.60 9.89
N ALA A 429 9.63 -22.28 10.46
CA ALA A 429 8.19 -22.13 10.16
C ALA A 429 7.62 -20.70 10.30
N ILE A 430 8.48 -19.74 10.61
CA ILE A 430 8.24 -18.36 10.97
C ILE A 430 8.65 -17.39 9.85
N ALA A 431 9.60 -17.74 8.97
CA ALA A 431 10.08 -16.88 7.89
C ALA A 431 9.46 -17.25 6.53
N TRP A 432 9.35 -16.27 5.64
CA TRP A 432 9.03 -16.51 4.23
C TRP A 432 10.20 -17.21 3.53
N ASP A 433 9.90 -17.88 2.42
CA ASP A 433 10.90 -18.68 1.67
C ASP A 433 12.03 -17.84 1.07
N ASN A 434 11.73 -16.59 0.70
CA ASN A 434 12.74 -15.62 0.29
C ASN A 434 13.58 -15.06 1.46
N GLY A 435 13.43 -15.60 2.67
CA GLY A 435 14.17 -15.23 3.86
C GLY A 435 13.64 -14.00 4.61
N LYS A 436 12.51 -13.41 4.18
CA LYS A 436 11.88 -12.30 4.91
C LYS A 436 11.28 -12.79 6.23
N ASP A 437 11.63 -12.13 7.32
CA ASP A 437 11.12 -12.39 8.67
C ASP A 437 10.43 -11.14 9.24
N TRP A 438 9.10 -11.20 9.33
CA TRP A 438 8.28 -10.09 9.78
C TRP A 438 8.32 -9.85 11.30
N ARG A 439 9.14 -10.58 12.06
CA ARG A 439 9.47 -10.23 13.46
C ARG A 439 10.41 -9.04 13.56
N ASN A 440 11.22 -8.80 12.52
CA ASN A 440 12.07 -7.62 12.40
C ASN A 440 11.76 -6.89 11.08
N PRO A 441 10.56 -6.31 10.96
CA PRO A 441 10.16 -5.62 9.73
C PRO A 441 11.05 -4.42 9.46
N SER A 442 11.34 -4.09 8.19
CA SER A 442 12.05 -2.84 7.87
C SER A 442 11.22 -1.62 8.26
N ILE A 443 11.86 -0.50 8.61
CA ILE A 443 11.15 0.75 8.90
C ILE A 443 10.47 1.29 7.63
N LYS A 444 11.16 1.17 6.50
CA LYS A 444 10.74 1.64 5.18
C LYS A 444 11.35 0.77 4.10
N GLU A 445 10.65 0.66 2.97
CA GLU A 445 11.19 0.15 1.71
C GLU A 445 10.52 0.92 0.57
N GLY A 446 11.31 1.62 -0.26
CA GLY A 446 10.78 2.55 -1.26
C GLY A 446 9.82 3.57 -0.62
N GLY A 447 8.61 3.69 -1.19
CA GLY A 447 7.54 4.50 -0.64
C GLY A 447 6.71 3.85 0.47
N TRP A 448 6.96 2.60 0.87
CA TRP A 448 6.23 1.94 1.96
C TRP A 448 6.84 2.24 3.31
N ILE A 449 6.05 2.83 4.22
CA ILE A 449 6.51 3.19 5.57
C ILE A 449 5.73 2.37 6.60
N ARG A 450 6.43 1.80 7.57
CA ARG A 450 5.84 0.98 8.63
C ARG A 450 5.08 1.85 9.62
N ILE A 451 3.76 1.69 9.67
CA ILE A 451 2.89 2.36 10.66
C ILE A 451 2.56 1.47 11.87
N TYR A 452 2.83 0.16 11.77
CA TYR A 452 2.74 -0.76 12.89
C TYR A 452 3.67 -1.98 12.71
N PRO A 453 4.34 -2.46 13.78
CA PRO A 453 4.38 -1.89 15.14
C PRO A 453 5.16 -0.56 15.19
N LEU A 454 4.72 0.35 16.05
CA LEU A 454 5.34 1.68 16.25
C LEU A 454 6.71 1.58 16.95
N THR A 455 6.86 0.60 17.83
CA THR A 455 8.08 0.29 18.57
C THR A 455 8.33 -1.21 18.48
N LEU A 456 9.58 -1.61 18.18
CA LEU A 456 9.95 -3.03 18.16
C LEU A 456 9.95 -3.59 19.59
N LEU A 457 9.38 -4.78 19.77
CA LEU A 457 9.45 -5.51 21.03
C LEU A 457 10.90 -5.95 21.30
N LYS A 458 11.34 -5.90 22.56
CA LYS A 458 12.65 -6.41 22.94
C LYS A 458 12.67 -7.94 22.75
N PRO A 459 13.82 -8.55 22.38
CA PRO A 459 13.90 -9.98 22.07
C PRO A 459 13.40 -10.93 23.17
N THR A 460 13.46 -10.49 24.43
CA THR A 460 13.00 -11.25 25.62
C THR A 460 11.49 -11.53 25.62
N ASP A 461 10.68 -10.66 25.02
CA ASP A 461 9.21 -10.78 24.98
C ASP A 461 8.74 -11.75 23.87
N ALA A 462 9.60 -12.05 22.89
CA ALA A 462 9.29 -12.96 21.79
C ALA A 462 9.28 -14.44 22.21
N THR A 463 9.89 -14.77 23.35
CA THR A 463 10.05 -16.14 23.86
C THR A 463 8.76 -16.72 24.45
N GLU A 464 7.88 -15.89 25.02
CA GLU A 464 6.57 -16.34 25.54
C GLU A 464 5.65 -16.86 24.42
N TYR A 465 5.81 -16.37 23.18
CA TYR A 465 5.00 -16.78 22.02
C TYR A 465 5.27 -18.20 21.52
N ILE A 466 6.46 -18.74 21.78
CA ILE A 466 6.89 -20.05 21.26
C ILE A 466 6.35 -21.19 22.14
N ASN A 467 6.13 -20.91 23.43
CA ASN A 467 5.75 -21.91 24.44
C ASN A 467 4.26 -21.92 24.77
N ALA A 468 3.45 -21.09 24.13
CA ALA A 468 2.01 -21.01 24.41
C ALA A 468 1.27 -22.26 23.91
N SER A 469 0.49 -22.88 24.81
CA SER A 469 -0.40 -24.00 24.48
C SER A 469 -1.51 -23.54 23.51
N ILE A 470 -2.07 -24.47 22.72
CA ILE A 470 -3.20 -24.19 21.81
C ILE A 470 -4.39 -23.56 22.58
N SER A 471 -4.57 -23.92 23.87
CA SER A 471 -5.62 -23.38 24.75
C SER A 471 -5.41 -21.92 25.18
N ASP A 472 -4.17 -21.42 25.25
CA ASP A 472 -3.89 -20.05 25.71
C ASP A 472 -3.98 -19.01 24.59
N THR A 473 -4.07 -19.48 23.34
CA THR A 473 -4.02 -18.65 22.14
C THR A 473 -5.08 -17.52 22.10
N PRO A 474 -6.36 -17.75 22.46
CA PRO A 474 -7.36 -16.68 22.45
C PRO A 474 -7.08 -15.57 23.46
N ARG A 475 -6.64 -15.92 24.68
CA ARG A 475 -6.33 -14.96 25.75
C ARG A 475 -5.11 -14.12 25.42
N ILE A 476 -4.09 -14.71 24.79
CA ILE A 476 -2.89 -14.00 24.34
C ILE A 476 -3.24 -12.97 23.27
N ILE A 477 -4.05 -13.37 22.27
CA ILE A 477 -4.50 -12.48 21.21
C ILE A 477 -5.30 -11.30 21.78
N GLU A 478 -6.21 -11.55 22.72
CA GLU A 478 -6.98 -10.47 23.35
C GLU A 478 -6.08 -9.48 24.13
N LYS A 479 -5.07 -10.00 24.84
CA LYS A 479 -4.07 -9.19 25.53
C LYS A 479 -3.26 -8.34 24.53
N GLU A 480 -2.84 -8.92 23.40
CA GLU A 480 -2.11 -8.23 22.34
C GLU A 480 -2.93 -7.10 21.70
N ILE A 481 -4.22 -7.36 21.41
CA ILE A 481 -5.14 -6.35 20.90
C ILE A 481 -5.30 -5.21 21.91
N LYS A 482 -5.54 -5.53 23.18
CA LYS A 482 -5.67 -4.53 24.26
C LYS A 482 -4.41 -3.66 24.38
N ASN A 483 -3.24 -4.27 24.39
CA ASN A 483 -1.96 -3.56 24.46
C ASN A 483 -1.77 -2.65 23.25
N THR A 484 -2.09 -3.14 22.05
CA THR A 484 -1.99 -2.38 20.80
C THR A 484 -2.89 -1.15 20.81
N VAL A 485 -4.16 -1.31 21.23
CA VAL A 485 -5.09 -0.19 21.37
C VAL A 485 -4.55 0.87 22.35
N LEU A 486 -4.02 0.43 23.50
CA LEU A 486 -3.44 1.34 24.50
C LEU A 486 -2.22 2.10 23.95
N CYS A 487 -1.34 1.43 23.19
CA CYS A 487 -0.20 2.06 22.53
C CYS A 487 -0.66 3.14 21.53
N ILE A 488 -1.65 2.84 20.68
CA ILE A 488 -2.20 3.80 19.72
C ILE A 488 -2.90 4.96 20.45
N GLN A 489 -3.58 4.71 21.57
CA GLN A 489 -4.19 5.76 22.38
C GLN A 489 -3.15 6.72 22.96
N LYS A 490 -2.05 6.18 23.50
CA LYS A 490 -0.91 6.97 23.99
C LYS A 490 -0.29 7.80 22.86
N TYR A 491 -0.10 7.19 21.69
CA TYR A 491 0.41 7.85 20.50
C TYR A 491 -0.45 9.05 20.10
N LEU A 492 -1.76 8.86 19.94
CA LEU A 492 -2.68 9.94 19.55
C LEU A 492 -2.73 11.07 20.57
N LYS A 493 -2.64 10.75 21.87
CA LYS A 493 -2.57 11.78 22.92
C LYS A 493 -1.30 12.62 22.79
N ALA A 494 -0.14 11.97 22.66
CA ALA A 494 1.13 12.66 22.48
C ALA A 494 1.15 13.49 21.19
N ALA A 495 0.70 12.94 20.07
CA ALA A 495 0.59 13.66 18.80
C ALA A 495 -0.32 14.90 18.92
N LYS A 496 -1.46 14.79 19.61
CA LYS A 496 -2.34 15.94 19.84
C LYS A 496 -1.66 17.04 20.65
N ASP A 497 -0.87 16.67 21.64
CA ASP A 497 -0.14 17.62 22.48
C ASP A 497 1.04 18.26 21.73
N VAL A 498 1.74 17.49 20.89
CA VAL A 498 2.77 18.00 19.97
C VAL A 498 2.17 19.00 18.98
N GLN A 499 1.07 18.65 18.31
CA GLN A 499 0.37 19.55 17.39
C GLN A 499 -0.03 20.87 18.07
N ARG A 500 -0.51 20.81 19.31
CA ARG A 500 -0.94 22.00 20.06
C ARG A 500 0.22 22.92 20.42
N LYS A 501 1.37 22.35 20.80
CA LYS A 501 2.54 23.10 21.27
C LYS A 501 3.45 23.56 20.13
N PHE A 502 3.63 22.70 19.12
CA PHE A 502 4.68 22.82 18.12
C PHE A 502 4.15 22.84 16.69
N GLY A 503 2.84 22.75 16.47
CA GLY A 503 2.25 22.68 15.12
C GLY A 503 2.58 23.85 14.19
N LYS A 504 3.04 24.99 14.73
CA LYS A 504 3.52 26.14 13.96
C LYS A 504 5.01 26.07 13.58
N LEU A 505 5.77 25.17 14.20
CA LEU A 505 7.21 25.04 13.97
C LEU A 505 7.54 24.26 12.69
N GLY A 506 6.59 23.50 12.16
CA GLY A 506 6.77 22.69 10.96
C GLY A 506 6.60 21.19 11.21
N ASP A 507 6.48 20.44 10.12
CA ASP A 507 6.22 18.99 10.14
C ASP A 507 7.40 18.20 10.72
N GLU A 508 8.63 18.59 10.37
CA GLU A 508 9.86 17.90 10.80
C GLU A 508 10.05 18.00 12.31
N GLN A 509 9.87 19.19 12.88
CA GLN A 509 9.97 19.41 14.32
C GLN A 509 8.88 18.63 15.04
N CYS A 510 7.64 18.64 14.54
CA CYS A 510 6.56 17.85 15.13
C CYS A 510 6.88 16.35 15.12
N ASN A 511 7.45 15.84 14.02
CA ASN A 511 7.90 14.46 13.93
C ASN A 511 8.99 14.14 14.95
N GLU A 512 10.02 14.97 15.02
CA GLU A 512 11.14 14.79 15.95
C GLU A 512 10.67 14.80 17.41
N PHE A 513 9.80 15.75 17.79
CA PHE A 513 9.24 15.82 19.13
C PHE A 513 8.40 14.59 19.46
N LEU A 514 7.57 14.11 18.53
CA LEU A 514 6.75 12.93 18.76
C LEU A 514 7.61 11.66 18.89
N GLN A 515 8.61 11.50 18.03
CA GLN A 515 9.56 10.38 18.10
C GLN A 515 10.31 10.36 19.43
N ARG A 516 10.84 11.50 19.87
CA ARG A 516 11.53 11.63 21.16
C ARG A 516 10.59 11.36 22.34
N THR A 517 9.36 11.85 22.29
CA THR A 517 8.38 11.70 23.38
C THR A 517 7.97 10.25 23.62
N LEU A 518 7.92 9.45 22.55
CA LEU A 518 7.42 8.06 22.59
C LEU A 518 8.51 7.01 22.34
N GLU A 519 9.77 7.43 22.23
CA GLU A 519 10.92 6.57 21.91
C GLU A 519 10.65 5.68 20.69
N LEU A 520 10.09 6.28 19.63
CA LEU A 520 9.68 5.53 18.45
C LEU A 520 10.90 5.06 17.66
N THR A 521 10.88 3.79 17.29
CA THR A 521 11.86 3.21 16.36
C THR A 521 11.42 3.30 14.89
N THR A 522 10.26 3.90 14.63
CA THR A 522 9.66 4.03 13.29
C THR A 522 9.78 5.45 12.76
N GLU A 523 9.90 5.55 11.43
CA GLU A 523 9.64 6.80 10.71
C GLU A 523 8.17 7.15 10.86
N ILE A 524 7.86 8.40 11.22
CA ILE A 524 6.48 8.86 11.28
C ILE A 524 5.97 8.99 9.86
N TRP A 525 4.93 8.22 9.53
CA TRP A 525 4.29 8.34 8.22
C TRP A 525 3.65 9.72 8.07
N LEU A 526 4.05 10.42 7.02
CA LEU A 526 3.54 11.72 6.63
C LEU A 526 3.78 11.86 5.12
N PRO A 527 2.74 12.06 4.29
CA PRO A 527 2.95 12.29 2.86
C PRO A 527 3.79 13.54 2.62
N GLU A 528 4.54 13.60 1.53
CA GLU A 528 5.40 14.74 1.23
C GLU A 528 4.58 15.97 0.81
N LYS A 529 5.19 17.16 0.92
CA LYS A 529 4.69 18.41 0.34
C LYS A 529 5.28 18.64 -1.05
#